data_AF-A0AA38WIT0-F1
#
_entry.id   AF-A0AA38WIT0-F1
#
_cell.length_a   1.000
_cell.length_b   1.000
_cell.length_c   1.000
_cell.angle_alpha   90.00
_cell.angle_beta   90.00
_cell.angle_gamma   90.00
#
_symmetry.space_group_name_H-M   'P 1'
#
loop_
_entity.id
_entity.type
_entity.pdbx_description
1 polymer ?
#
loop_
_entity_poly.entity_id
_entity_poly.type
_entity_poly.pdbx_seq_one_letter_code
_entity_poly.pdbx_strand_id
1 'polypeptide(L)'
;MFGAISYREIRMKRVMMMMIVWMLMVIIGTGVGADHKRNAYATMMYMGTARDYEFYVAIRVMLRSLTNLRVNADLLVIASRDVPLHWIHALEHEDGAKVVVVENLKNPYNNHDRFKLSLNKVYAWSLVEYERVVMLDADNLFLQNTDELFQCGDFCAVFINPCIFHTGLFVLKPSSKVFNNMLHDLEIGRDNPDGADQGFIGGYFDHLLDQPMFHPPPNASTLLNGTFRLPLGYQMDASYYYLRLRWSVPCGPNSVITFPGAPWLKPWYWWSWPVLPLGIQWHHQRLQTLGYRSEMPLVLIQTMLYLGIIIVLTTRLGGRPKLCHWGAADHRINVAIIQTSCLKAIAIFSILVSYTLPCLLIPHTIHPILGWALYLLGSFALSCVAISVFVLPMVAVLTPWLGIIGALLVMAYPWYDDGVVRALSIFGYAFCFSPLLWISMGKIGSSLRISLEREALFLPTRLTDSTQPDHASNKFF
;
A
#
# COMPACT_ATOMS: atom_id res chain seq x y z
N MET A 1 12.69 -40.11 -71.78
CA MET A 1 12.20 -38.72 -71.87
C MET A 1 11.37 -38.47 -70.61
N PHE A 2 12.03 -38.07 -69.52
CA PHE A 2 11.39 -37.86 -68.22
C PHE A 2 10.67 -36.51 -68.23
N GLY A 3 9.36 -36.53 -68.03
CA GLY A 3 8.48 -35.37 -68.13
C GLY A 3 8.81 -34.31 -67.08
N ALA A 4 9.06 -33.10 -67.54
CA ALA A 4 9.22 -31.91 -66.72
C ALA A 4 7.89 -31.62 -66.00
N ILE A 5 7.80 -32.07 -64.74
CA ILE A 5 6.76 -31.60 -63.81
C ILE A 5 7.00 -30.09 -63.67
N SER A 6 6.11 -29.31 -64.27
CA SER A 6 6.24 -27.87 -64.39
C SER A 6 6.37 -27.26 -63.00
N TYR A 7 7.40 -26.43 -62.80
CA TYR A 7 7.66 -25.67 -61.57
C TYR A 7 6.42 -24.91 -61.07
N ARG A 8 5.50 -24.58 -61.99
CA ARG A 8 4.21 -23.95 -61.75
C ARG A 8 3.23 -24.83 -60.97
N GLU A 9 3.26 -26.14 -61.19
CA GLU A 9 2.38 -27.12 -60.54
C GLU A 9 2.81 -27.36 -59.07
N ILE A 10 4.11 -27.42 -58.81
CA ILE A 10 4.67 -27.53 -57.46
C ILE A 10 4.39 -26.24 -56.66
N ARG A 11 4.52 -25.07 -57.30
CA ARG A 11 4.19 -23.78 -56.69
C ARG A 11 2.71 -23.65 -56.36
N MET A 12 1.81 -24.09 -57.25
CA MET A 12 0.37 -24.13 -56.99
C MET A 12 0.02 -25.06 -55.83
N LYS A 13 0.59 -26.28 -55.78
CA LYS A 13 0.35 -27.22 -54.67
C LYS A 13 0.83 -26.67 -53.33
N ARG A 14 1.97 -25.97 -53.30
CA ARG A 14 2.47 -25.29 -52.07
C ARG A 14 1.57 -24.14 -51.63
N VAL A 15 1.12 -23.29 -52.55
CA VAL A 15 0.20 -22.19 -52.23
C VAL A 15 -1.14 -22.72 -51.72
N MET A 16 -1.67 -23.77 -52.35
CA MET A 16 -2.91 -24.42 -51.91
C MET A 16 -2.75 -25.08 -50.53
N MET A 17 -1.62 -25.73 -50.26
CA MET A 17 -1.34 -26.31 -48.94
C MET A 17 -1.19 -25.24 -47.85
N MET A 18 -0.54 -24.10 -48.16
CA MET A 18 -0.47 -22.96 -47.24
C MET A 18 -1.84 -22.35 -46.97
N MET A 19 -2.71 -22.25 -47.98
CA MET A 19 -4.09 -21.77 -47.79
C MET A 19 -4.94 -22.74 -46.98
N ILE A 20 -4.76 -24.05 -47.15
CA ILE A 20 -5.45 -25.07 -46.35
C ILE A 20 -4.97 -25.04 -44.89
N VAL A 21 -3.66 -24.93 -44.65
CA VAL A 21 -3.11 -24.79 -43.30
C VAL A 21 -3.57 -23.47 -42.67
N TRP A 22 -3.64 -22.38 -43.43
CA TRP A 22 -4.16 -21.10 -42.96
C TRP A 22 -5.66 -21.19 -42.64
N MET A 23 -6.48 -21.82 -43.48
CA MET A 23 -7.89 -22.07 -43.17
C MET A 23 -8.05 -22.98 -41.94
N LEU A 24 -7.25 -24.04 -41.80
CA LEU A 24 -7.29 -24.90 -40.62
C LEU A 24 -6.87 -24.13 -39.35
N MET A 25 -5.86 -23.26 -39.43
CA MET A 25 -5.47 -22.38 -38.32
C MET A 25 -6.54 -21.35 -37.99
N VAL A 26 -7.27 -20.82 -38.98
CA VAL A 26 -8.41 -19.93 -38.77
C VAL A 26 -9.58 -20.68 -38.15
N ILE A 27 -9.89 -21.90 -38.59
CA ILE A 27 -10.97 -22.74 -38.01
C ILE A 27 -10.61 -23.19 -36.59
N ILE A 28 -9.34 -23.50 -36.30
CA ILE A 28 -8.88 -23.81 -34.95
C ILE A 28 -8.83 -22.54 -34.08
N GLY A 29 -8.54 -21.38 -34.66
CA GLY A 29 -8.50 -20.07 -33.99
C GLY A 29 -9.87 -19.43 -33.74
N THR A 30 -10.92 -19.83 -34.48
CA THR A 30 -12.30 -19.33 -34.28
C THR A 30 -13.14 -20.22 -33.36
N GLY A 31 -12.55 -21.28 -32.79
CA GLY A 31 -13.20 -22.23 -31.89
C GLY A 31 -13.04 -21.96 -30.39
N VAL A 32 -12.44 -20.85 -29.98
CA VAL A 32 -12.45 -20.42 -28.56
C VAL A 32 -13.62 -19.44 -28.39
N GLY A 33 -14.84 -19.96 -28.47
CA GLY A 33 -15.96 -19.28 -27.82
C GLY A 33 -15.62 -19.22 -26.34
N ALA A 34 -15.40 -18.02 -25.80
CA ALA A 34 -15.19 -17.84 -24.37
C ALA A 34 -16.35 -18.54 -23.65
N ASP A 35 -16.04 -19.58 -22.87
CA ASP A 35 -17.01 -20.34 -22.09
C ASP A 35 -17.68 -19.38 -21.11
N HIS A 36 -18.82 -18.81 -21.50
CA HIS A 36 -19.50 -17.79 -20.71
C HIS A 36 -20.05 -18.45 -19.45
N LYS A 37 -19.48 -18.07 -18.32
CA LYS A 37 -19.93 -18.56 -17.02
C LYS A 37 -21.23 -17.85 -16.65
N ARG A 38 -22.13 -18.59 -16.00
CA ARG A 38 -23.43 -18.06 -15.54
C ARG A 38 -23.26 -17.02 -14.43
N ASN A 39 -22.16 -17.08 -13.69
CA ASN A 39 -21.91 -16.27 -12.50
C ASN A 39 -20.57 -15.54 -12.60
N ALA A 40 -20.41 -14.47 -11.81
CA ALA A 40 -19.17 -13.71 -11.76
C ALA A 40 -18.74 -13.31 -10.34
N TYR A 41 -17.43 -13.31 -10.11
CA TYR A 41 -16.82 -12.51 -9.04
C TYR A 41 -16.50 -11.14 -9.60
N ALA A 42 -17.10 -10.09 -9.04
CA ALA A 42 -16.93 -8.72 -9.49
C ALA A 42 -16.19 -7.87 -8.47
N THR A 43 -15.36 -6.95 -8.93
CA THR A 43 -14.73 -5.91 -8.10
C THR A 43 -14.79 -4.57 -8.82
N MET A 44 -14.77 -3.48 -8.06
CA MET A 44 -14.74 -2.12 -8.61
C MET A 44 -13.30 -1.61 -8.67
N MET A 45 -12.94 -0.94 -9.77
CA MET A 45 -11.72 -0.14 -9.91
C MET A 45 -12.08 1.27 -10.36
N TYR A 46 -11.64 2.28 -9.63
CA TYR A 46 -11.81 3.67 -10.01
C TYR A 46 -10.53 4.46 -9.80
N MET A 47 -10.44 5.63 -10.45
CA MET A 47 -9.32 6.56 -10.32
C MET A 47 -9.75 7.87 -9.66
N GLY A 48 -8.80 8.59 -9.10
CA GLY A 48 -9.00 9.91 -8.51
C GLY A 48 -8.46 10.05 -7.09
N THR A 49 -7.64 9.10 -6.64
CA THR A 49 -7.00 9.14 -5.31
C THR A 49 -5.49 8.94 -5.41
N ALA A 50 -4.74 9.41 -4.40
CA ALA A 50 -3.29 9.19 -4.35
C ALA A 50 -2.89 7.70 -4.21
N ARG A 51 -3.86 6.79 -4.01
CA ARG A 51 -3.64 5.37 -3.70
C ARG A 51 -4.14 4.43 -4.79
N ASP A 52 -4.51 4.96 -5.95
CA ASP A 52 -5.12 4.17 -7.03
C ASP A 52 -4.22 3.00 -7.46
N TYR A 53 -2.90 3.21 -7.54
CA TYR A 53 -1.95 2.15 -7.87
C TYR A 53 -1.94 1.01 -6.84
N GLU A 54 -2.13 1.33 -5.56
CA GLU A 54 -2.15 0.34 -4.48
C GLU A 54 -3.36 -0.58 -4.60
N PHE A 55 -4.53 -0.02 -4.89
CA PHE A 55 -5.76 -0.77 -5.13
C PHE A 55 -5.70 -1.57 -6.43
N TYR A 56 -5.10 -1.03 -7.48
CA TYR A 56 -4.82 -1.79 -8.70
C TYR A 56 -4.01 -3.05 -8.40
N VAL A 57 -2.89 -2.93 -7.66
CA VAL A 57 -2.10 -4.11 -7.26
C VAL A 57 -2.91 -5.07 -6.39
N ALA A 58 -3.73 -4.56 -5.46
CA ALA A 58 -4.59 -5.38 -4.60
C ALA A 58 -5.61 -6.22 -5.38
N ILE A 59 -6.32 -5.59 -6.33
CA ILE A 59 -7.26 -6.27 -7.24
C ILE A 59 -6.56 -7.39 -7.99
N ARG A 60 -5.39 -7.13 -8.58
CA ARG A 60 -4.65 -8.15 -9.34
C ARG A 60 -4.28 -9.37 -8.49
N VAL A 61 -3.83 -9.13 -7.24
CA VAL A 61 -3.51 -10.22 -6.30
C VAL A 61 -4.76 -11.02 -5.96
N MET A 62 -5.88 -10.34 -5.68
CA MET A 62 -7.16 -10.99 -5.39
C MET A 62 -7.65 -11.83 -6.58
N LEU A 63 -7.68 -11.28 -7.80
CA LEU A 63 -8.15 -11.98 -9.00
C LEU A 63 -7.29 -13.22 -9.30
N ARG A 64 -5.96 -13.08 -9.28
CA ARG A 64 -5.06 -14.22 -9.47
C ARG A 64 -5.20 -15.27 -8.37
N SER A 65 -5.56 -14.87 -7.14
CA SER A 65 -5.87 -15.83 -6.07
C SER A 65 -7.10 -16.67 -6.38
N LEU A 66 -8.18 -16.06 -6.90
CA LEU A 66 -9.37 -16.77 -7.34
C LEU A 66 -9.08 -17.71 -8.52
N THR A 67 -8.27 -17.27 -9.47
CA THR A 67 -7.81 -18.13 -10.58
C THR A 67 -7.05 -19.35 -10.06
N ASN A 68 -6.16 -19.18 -9.08
CA ASN A 68 -5.43 -20.30 -8.47
C ASN A 68 -6.35 -21.28 -7.74
N LEU A 69 -7.45 -20.78 -7.16
CA LEU A 69 -8.50 -21.58 -6.52
C LEU A 69 -9.45 -22.26 -7.53
N ARG A 70 -9.23 -22.04 -8.84
CA ARG A 70 -10.00 -22.65 -9.94
C ARG A 70 -11.51 -22.44 -9.80
N VAL A 71 -11.91 -21.21 -9.49
CA VAL A 71 -13.32 -20.82 -9.42
C VAL A 71 -14.03 -21.07 -10.76
N ASN A 72 -15.29 -21.49 -10.71
CA ASN A 72 -16.14 -21.72 -11.87
C ASN A 72 -17.05 -20.51 -12.14
N ALA A 73 -16.46 -19.33 -12.23
CA ALA A 73 -17.14 -18.07 -12.48
C ALA A 73 -16.24 -17.14 -13.29
N ASP A 74 -16.87 -16.20 -14.00
CA ASP A 74 -16.13 -15.13 -14.68
C ASP A 74 -15.52 -14.20 -13.62
N LEU A 75 -14.28 -13.76 -13.85
CA LEU A 75 -13.64 -12.72 -13.06
C LEU A 75 -13.91 -11.38 -13.73
N LEU A 76 -14.58 -10.45 -13.04
CA LEU A 76 -15.06 -9.19 -13.61
C LEU A 76 -14.50 -7.99 -12.86
N VAL A 77 -14.05 -6.97 -13.60
CA VAL A 77 -13.68 -5.66 -13.05
C VAL A 77 -14.59 -4.60 -13.64
N ILE A 78 -15.36 -3.95 -12.79
CA ILE A 78 -16.11 -2.74 -13.15
C ILE A 78 -15.12 -1.58 -13.04
N ALA A 79 -14.72 -0.99 -14.17
CA ALA A 79 -13.71 0.06 -14.23
C ALA A 79 -14.32 1.41 -14.55
N SER A 80 -13.98 2.47 -13.81
CA SER A 80 -14.32 3.83 -14.23
C SER A 80 -13.60 4.19 -15.54
N ARG A 81 -14.18 5.08 -16.36
CA ARG A 81 -13.52 5.57 -17.59
C ARG A 81 -12.11 6.14 -17.40
N ASP A 82 -11.82 6.66 -16.21
CA ASP A 82 -10.52 7.24 -15.88
C ASP A 82 -9.41 6.20 -15.68
N VAL A 83 -9.73 4.90 -15.59
CA VAL A 83 -8.72 3.84 -15.40
C VAL A 83 -7.80 3.78 -16.62
N PRO A 84 -6.45 3.83 -16.45
CA PRO A 84 -5.53 3.80 -17.56
C PRO A 84 -5.69 2.56 -18.44
N LEU A 85 -5.67 2.74 -19.77
CA LEU A 85 -5.81 1.64 -20.73
C LEU A 85 -4.80 0.51 -20.53
N HIS A 86 -3.56 0.84 -20.13
CA HIS A 86 -2.54 -0.18 -19.86
C HIS A 86 -2.85 -1.05 -18.63
N TRP A 87 -3.61 -0.53 -17.65
CA TRP A 87 -4.11 -1.34 -16.52
C TRP A 87 -5.27 -2.23 -16.95
N ILE A 88 -6.19 -1.71 -17.77
CA ILE A 88 -7.27 -2.51 -18.37
C ILE A 88 -6.69 -3.67 -19.16
N HIS A 89 -5.72 -3.41 -20.05
CA HIS A 89 -5.06 -4.45 -20.82
C HIS A 89 -4.38 -5.50 -19.93
N ALA A 90 -3.71 -5.10 -18.85
CA ALA A 90 -3.10 -6.04 -17.91
C ALA A 90 -4.14 -6.90 -17.18
N LEU A 91 -5.26 -6.30 -16.74
CA LEU A 91 -6.37 -7.04 -16.11
C LEU A 91 -6.98 -8.06 -17.07
N GLU A 92 -7.18 -7.70 -18.33
CA GLU A 92 -7.76 -8.58 -19.34
C GLU A 92 -6.81 -9.70 -19.78
N HIS A 93 -5.59 -9.34 -20.17
CA HIS A 93 -4.69 -10.26 -20.86
C HIS A 93 -3.77 -11.03 -19.91
N GLU A 94 -3.38 -10.44 -18.78
CA GLU A 94 -2.48 -11.09 -17.82
C GLU A 94 -3.24 -11.74 -16.67
N ASP A 95 -4.37 -11.17 -16.24
CA ASP A 95 -5.13 -11.67 -15.09
C ASP A 95 -6.40 -12.45 -15.49
N GLY A 96 -6.77 -12.41 -16.78
CA GLY A 96 -7.91 -13.15 -17.33
C GLY A 96 -9.27 -12.59 -16.93
N ALA A 97 -9.33 -11.32 -16.51
CA ALA A 97 -10.55 -10.67 -16.08
C ALA A 97 -11.29 -10.02 -17.25
N LYS A 98 -12.63 -10.03 -17.22
CA LYS A 98 -13.47 -9.22 -18.10
C LYS A 98 -13.59 -7.82 -17.52
N VAL A 99 -13.34 -6.78 -18.29
CA VAL A 99 -13.44 -5.39 -17.82
C VAL A 99 -14.68 -4.73 -18.40
N VAL A 100 -15.55 -4.23 -17.53
CA VAL A 100 -16.74 -3.44 -17.90
C VAL A 100 -16.49 -1.99 -17.54
N VAL A 101 -16.40 -1.14 -18.56
CA VAL A 101 -16.12 0.28 -18.35
C VAL A 101 -17.42 1.05 -18.12
N VAL A 102 -17.48 1.81 -17.03
CA VAL A 102 -18.65 2.58 -16.60
C VAL A 102 -18.29 4.05 -16.36
N GLU A 103 -19.30 4.92 -16.41
CA GLU A 103 -19.18 6.32 -16.00
C GLU A 103 -19.17 6.43 -14.47
N ASN A 104 -18.56 7.49 -13.94
CA ASN A 104 -18.61 7.72 -12.49
C ASN A 104 -19.99 8.27 -12.08
N LEU A 105 -20.62 7.64 -11.09
CA LEU A 105 -21.81 8.17 -10.44
C LEU A 105 -21.45 9.39 -9.59
N LYS A 106 -22.32 10.40 -9.61
CA LYS A 106 -22.21 11.55 -8.72
C LYS A 106 -22.69 11.14 -7.33
N ASN A 107 -21.82 11.24 -6.33
CA ASN A 107 -22.22 11.06 -4.93
C ASN A 107 -22.92 12.34 -4.41
N PRO A 108 -24.23 12.30 -4.08
CA PRO A 108 -24.96 13.47 -3.58
C PRO A 108 -24.66 13.79 -2.12
N TYR A 109 -24.06 12.86 -1.36
CA TYR A 109 -23.76 12.98 0.07
C TYR A 109 -22.32 13.44 0.34
N ASN A 110 -21.65 14.03 -0.67
CA ASN A 110 -20.21 14.25 -0.70
C ASN A 110 -19.70 15.29 0.32
N ASN A 111 -19.73 14.93 1.60
CA ASN A 111 -19.12 15.69 2.69
C ASN A 111 -17.62 15.36 2.85
N HIS A 112 -17.14 14.29 2.22
CA HIS A 112 -15.77 13.80 2.33
C HIS A 112 -15.23 13.26 0.99
N ASP A 113 -14.15 13.88 0.49
CA ASP A 113 -13.49 13.50 -0.78
C ASP A 113 -13.13 12.01 -0.89
N ARG A 114 -12.89 11.33 0.25
CA ARG A 114 -12.56 9.89 0.29
C ARG A 114 -13.64 8.96 -0.28
N PHE A 115 -14.92 9.36 -0.23
CA PHE A 115 -16.06 8.52 -0.60
C PHE A 115 -16.73 8.94 -1.91
N LYS A 116 -16.12 9.89 -2.63
CA LYS A 116 -16.65 10.46 -3.86
C LYS A 116 -17.09 9.43 -4.89
N LEU A 117 -16.38 8.29 -4.98
CA LEU A 117 -16.58 7.26 -6.00
C LEU A 117 -17.08 5.92 -5.41
N SER A 118 -17.35 5.87 -4.11
CA SER A 118 -17.79 4.64 -3.42
C SER A 118 -19.10 4.09 -4.00
N LEU A 119 -20.04 4.97 -4.38
CA LEU A 119 -21.35 4.58 -4.91
C LEU A 119 -21.30 3.94 -6.30
N ASN A 120 -20.18 4.00 -7.02
CA ASN A 120 -20.01 3.24 -8.28
C ASN A 120 -20.23 1.73 -8.08
N LYS A 121 -20.09 1.23 -6.84
CA LYS A 121 -20.40 -0.15 -6.47
C LYS A 121 -21.83 -0.59 -6.87
N VAL A 122 -22.76 0.36 -6.99
CA VAL A 122 -24.16 0.12 -7.42
C VAL A 122 -24.24 -0.43 -8.86
N TYR A 123 -23.23 -0.20 -9.71
CA TYR A 123 -23.16 -0.83 -11.05
C TYR A 123 -23.15 -2.36 -11.01
N ALA A 124 -22.84 -2.98 -9.86
CA ALA A 124 -22.93 -4.44 -9.74
C ALA A 124 -24.34 -4.98 -10.06
N TRP A 125 -25.41 -4.19 -9.83
CA TRP A 125 -26.78 -4.57 -10.19
C TRP A 125 -27.11 -4.41 -11.68
N SER A 126 -26.30 -3.71 -12.47
CA SER A 126 -26.53 -3.57 -13.92
C SER A 126 -26.02 -4.75 -14.74
N LEU A 127 -25.29 -5.69 -14.12
CA LEU A 127 -24.66 -6.85 -14.74
C LEU A 127 -25.66 -7.99 -15.05
N VAL A 128 -26.76 -7.66 -15.72
CA VAL A 128 -27.92 -8.53 -15.95
C VAL A 128 -27.66 -9.75 -16.84
N GLU A 129 -26.48 -9.82 -17.47
CA GLU A 129 -25.99 -11.00 -18.17
C GLU A 129 -25.62 -12.16 -17.23
N TYR A 130 -25.36 -11.89 -15.95
CA TYR A 130 -25.05 -12.91 -14.94
C TYR A 130 -26.27 -13.26 -14.08
N GLU A 131 -26.35 -14.52 -13.68
CA GLU A 131 -27.39 -15.03 -12.79
C GLU A 131 -27.13 -14.67 -11.32
N ARG A 132 -25.86 -14.73 -10.90
CA ARG A 132 -25.37 -14.25 -9.60
C ARG A 132 -24.02 -13.58 -9.73
N VAL A 133 -23.84 -12.53 -8.94
CA VAL A 133 -22.58 -11.80 -8.81
C VAL A 133 -22.18 -11.80 -7.34
N VAL A 134 -20.93 -12.16 -7.06
CA VAL A 134 -20.31 -11.90 -5.75
C VAL A 134 -19.48 -10.63 -5.90
N MET A 135 -19.95 -9.55 -5.31
CA MET A 135 -19.25 -8.26 -5.31
C MET A 135 -18.21 -8.25 -4.19
N LEU A 136 -16.99 -7.84 -4.53
CA LEU A 136 -15.81 -7.89 -3.68
C LEU A 136 -15.16 -6.51 -3.59
N ASP A 137 -14.70 -6.16 -2.39
CA ASP A 137 -13.70 -5.14 -2.21
C ASP A 137 -12.31 -5.70 -2.52
N ALA A 138 -11.43 -4.84 -3.04
CA ALA A 138 -10.05 -5.17 -3.40
C ALA A 138 -9.18 -5.68 -2.22
N ASP A 139 -9.66 -5.52 -0.99
CA ASP A 139 -8.99 -5.94 0.23
C ASP A 139 -9.52 -7.28 0.78
N ASN A 140 -10.12 -8.10 -0.08
CA ASN A 140 -10.46 -9.48 0.22
C ASN A 140 -9.32 -10.42 -0.21
N LEU A 141 -9.05 -11.44 0.62
CA LEU A 141 -8.09 -12.50 0.35
C LEU A 141 -8.76 -13.86 0.54
N PHE A 142 -8.90 -14.61 -0.55
CA PHE A 142 -9.53 -15.93 -0.55
C PHE A 142 -8.54 -17.01 -0.14
N LEU A 143 -8.95 -17.85 0.80
CA LEU A 143 -8.20 -19.00 1.31
C LEU A 143 -8.62 -20.30 0.63
N GLN A 144 -9.86 -20.36 0.15
CA GLN A 144 -10.43 -21.50 -0.55
C GLN A 144 -11.48 -21.06 -1.56
N ASN A 145 -11.85 -21.96 -2.48
CA ASN A 145 -12.93 -21.74 -3.43
C ASN A 145 -14.26 -21.54 -2.66
N THR A 146 -15.06 -20.56 -3.09
CA THR A 146 -16.33 -20.16 -2.48
C THR A 146 -17.48 -20.12 -3.47
N ASP A 147 -17.45 -20.95 -4.51
CA ASP A 147 -18.46 -20.97 -5.58
C ASP A 147 -19.86 -21.31 -5.03
N GLU A 148 -19.96 -21.93 -3.85
CA GLU A 148 -21.23 -22.15 -3.15
C GLU A 148 -21.97 -20.85 -2.82
N LEU A 149 -21.28 -19.70 -2.74
CA LEU A 149 -21.92 -18.39 -2.57
C LEU A 149 -22.89 -18.06 -3.71
N PHE A 150 -22.66 -18.59 -4.92
CA PHE A 150 -23.57 -18.42 -6.04
C PHE A 150 -24.91 -19.15 -5.88
N GLN A 151 -25.07 -20.00 -4.87
CA GLN A 151 -26.36 -20.61 -4.54
C GLN A 151 -27.23 -19.70 -3.67
N CYS A 152 -26.66 -18.59 -3.18
CA CYS A 152 -27.40 -17.63 -2.38
C CYS A 152 -28.49 -16.91 -3.19
N GLY A 153 -29.45 -16.33 -2.48
CA GLY A 153 -30.63 -15.73 -3.09
C GLY A 153 -30.39 -14.38 -3.78
N ASP A 154 -31.35 -13.48 -3.65
CA ASP A 154 -31.37 -12.19 -4.34
C ASP A 154 -30.35 -11.19 -3.77
N PHE A 155 -30.08 -11.25 -2.46
CA PHE A 155 -29.04 -10.47 -1.80
C PHE A 155 -28.57 -11.16 -0.52
N CYS A 156 -27.25 -11.30 -0.35
CA CYS A 156 -26.67 -11.93 0.82
C CYS A 156 -25.38 -11.25 1.25
N ALA A 157 -25.21 -10.95 2.54
CA ALA A 157 -24.03 -10.29 3.06
C ALA A 157 -23.67 -10.78 4.47
N VAL A 158 -22.42 -10.55 4.88
CA VAL A 158 -21.92 -10.93 6.21
C VAL A 158 -22.10 -9.77 7.21
N PHE A 159 -22.47 -10.11 8.44
CA PHE A 159 -22.52 -9.17 9.56
C PHE A 159 -21.22 -9.22 10.36
N ILE A 160 -20.37 -8.21 10.18
CA ILE A 160 -19.16 -7.99 10.99
C ILE A 160 -19.50 -7.15 12.23
N ASN A 161 -20.55 -6.31 12.14
CA ASN A 161 -21.19 -5.64 13.27
C ASN A 161 -22.50 -6.39 13.62
N PRO A 162 -22.89 -6.48 14.91
CA PRO A 162 -24.15 -7.11 15.31
C PRO A 162 -25.41 -6.64 14.56
N CYS A 163 -25.45 -5.38 14.12
CA CYS A 163 -26.64 -4.76 13.52
C CYS A 163 -26.48 -4.40 12.04
N ILE A 164 -25.26 -4.34 11.52
CA ILE A 164 -24.98 -3.80 10.18
C ILE A 164 -24.12 -4.80 9.41
N PHE A 165 -24.60 -5.23 8.24
CA PHE A 165 -23.82 -6.06 7.33
C PHE A 165 -22.72 -5.26 6.64
N HIS A 166 -21.62 -5.89 6.27
CA HIS A 166 -20.50 -5.25 5.60
C HIS A 166 -20.64 -5.34 4.08
N THR A 167 -20.43 -4.25 3.35
CA THR A 167 -20.52 -4.24 1.87
C THR A 167 -19.25 -4.74 1.19
N GLY A 168 -18.21 -5.09 1.93
CA GLY A 168 -16.95 -5.58 1.37
C GLY A 168 -16.99 -6.95 0.71
N LEU A 169 -17.99 -7.79 1.05
CA LEU A 169 -18.34 -8.99 0.29
C LEU A 169 -19.85 -9.20 0.38
N PHE A 170 -20.52 -9.25 -0.77
CA PHE A 170 -21.92 -9.63 -0.83
C PHE A 170 -22.28 -10.34 -2.13
N VAL A 171 -23.26 -11.23 -2.07
CA VAL A 171 -23.89 -11.86 -3.22
C VAL A 171 -25.10 -11.03 -3.62
N LEU A 172 -25.32 -10.86 -4.92
CA LEU A 172 -26.51 -10.23 -5.47
C LEU A 172 -27.00 -10.97 -6.72
N LYS A 173 -28.30 -10.85 -6.97
CA LYS A 173 -28.91 -11.13 -8.27
C LYS A 173 -29.03 -9.81 -9.06
N PRO A 174 -28.33 -9.68 -10.20
CA PRO A 174 -28.39 -8.45 -10.99
C PRO A 174 -29.82 -8.16 -11.46
N SER A 175 -30.20 -6.87 -11.49
CA SER A 175 -31.53 -6.44 -11.90
C SER A 175 -31.53 -4.97 -12.29
N SER A 176 -31.86 -4.67 -13.55
CA SER A 176 -32.02 -3.28 -14.01
C SER A 176 -33.08 -2.51 -13.21
N LYS A 177 -34.11 -3.21 -12.68
CA LYS A 177 -35.13 -2.58 -11.83
C LYS A 177 -34.52 -2.11 -10.51
N VAL A 178 -33.75 -2.96 -9.83
CA VAL A 178 -33.07 -2.61 -8.58
C VAL A 178 -32.05 -1.51 -8.81
N PHE A 179 -31.24 -1.63 -9.88
CA PHE A 179 -30.27 -0.61 -10.27
C PHE A 179 -30.91 0.77 -10.51
N ASN A 180 -31.96 0.84 -11.33
CA ASN A 180 -32.66 2.10 -11.61
C ASN A 180 -33.32 2.69 -10.35
N ASN A 181 -33.86 1.84 -9.47
CA ASN A 181 -34.39 2.28 -8.19
C ASN A 181 -33.28 2.88 -7.30
N MET A 182 -32.10 2.26 -7.24
CA MET A 182 -30.96 2.81 -6.49
C MET A 182 -30.48 4.14 -7.07
N LEU A 183 -30.43 4.27 -8.41
CA LEU A 183 -30.10 5.56 -9.03
C LEU A 183 -31.13 6.63 -8.66
N HIS A 184 -32.42 6.28 -8.66
CA HIS A 184 -33.47 7.20 -8.24
C HIS A 184 -33.32 7.61 -6.77
N ASP A 185 -33.03 6.67 -5.86
CA ASP A 185 -32.75 6.95 -4.44
C ASP A 185 -31.59 7.94 -4.27
N LEU A 186 -30.55 7.84 -5.10
CA LEU A 186 -29.44 8.80 -5.13
C LEU A 186 -29.88 10.18 -5.65
N GLU A 187 -30.70 10.24 -6.71
CA GLU A 187 -31.19 11.49 -7.28
C GLU A 187 -32.06 12.29 -6.30
N ILE A 188 -32.93 11.61 -5.55
CA ILE A 188 -33.79 12.24 -4.55
C ILE A 188 -33.06 12.51 -3.22
N GLY A 189 -31.82 12.03 -3.08
CA GLY A 189 -31.01 12.23 -1.88
C GLY A 189 -31.54 11.50 -0.65
N ARG A 190 -31.98 10.23 -0.81
CA ARG A 190 -32.37 9.37 0.31
C ARG A 190 -31.33 9.40 1.43
N ASP A 191 -31.72 9.39 2.69
CA ASP A 191 -30.74 9.50 3.80
C ASP A 191 -29.66 8.40 3.73
N ASN A 192 -28.40 8.81 3.92
CA ASN A 192 -27.23 7.94 3.88
C ASN A 192 -26.25 8.32 5.00
N PRO A 193 -26.25 7.59 6.14
CA PRO A 193 -25.53 7.99 7.35
C PRO A 193 -24.02 8.14 7.21
N ASP A 194 -23.37 7.38 6.32
CA ASP A 194 -21.91 7.42 6.14
C ASP A 194 -21.47 8.15 4.85
N GLY A 195 -22.43 8.53 3.99
CA GLY A 195 -22.18 9.14 2.70
C GLY A 195 -21.42 8.24 1.70
N ALA A 196 -21.38 6.93 1.95
CA ALA A 196 -20.64 5.94 1.17
C ALA A 196 -21.55 4.77 0.75
N ASP A 197 -20.95 3.71 0.17
CA ASP A 197 -21.67 2.50 -0.26
C ASP A 197 -22.22 1.69 0.91
N GLN A 198 -21.49 1.66 2.03
CA GLN A 198 -21.84 0.88 3.22
C GLN A 198 -23.16 1.34 3.84
N GLY A 199 -23.37 2.64 4.03
CA GLY A 199 -24.62 3.22 4.52
C GLY A 199 -25.74 3.17 3.48
N PHE A 200 -25.43 3.43 2.21
CA PHE A 200 -26.43 3.44 1.13
C PHE A 200 -27.03 2.04 0.88
N ILE A 201 -26.17 1.04 0.63
CA ILE A 201 -26.60 -0.35 0.40
C ILE A 201 -27.19 -0.90 1.70
N GLY A 202 -26.58 -0.56 2.85
CA GLY A 202 -27.10 -0.87 4.19
C GLY A 202 -28.55 -0.46 4.38
N GLY A 203 -28.88 0.79 4.05
CA GLY A 203 -30.24 1.31 4.11
C GLY A 203 -31.17 0.72 3.05
N TYR A 204 -30.68 0.39 1.86
CA TYR A 204 -31.49 -0.22 0.81
C TYR A 204 -31.96 -1.64 1.16
N PHE A 205 -31.11 -2.42 1.86
CA PHE A 205 -31.42 -3.78 2.33
C PHE A 205 -31.48 -3.84 3.87
N ASP A 206 -32.19 -2.89 4.48
CA ASP A 206 -32.32 -2.74 5.94
C ASP A 206 -32.91 -3.98 6.65
N HIS A 207 -33.78 -4.73 5.97
CA HIS A 207 -34.39 -5.96 6.50
C HIS A 207 -33.44 -7.17 6.52
N LEU A 208 -32.18 -7.06 6.08
CA LEU A 208 -31.26 -8.20 6.04
C LEU A 208 -30.98 -8.80 7.42
N LEU A 209 -31.00 -7.98 8.48
CA LEU A 209 -30.74 -8.44 9.85
C LEU A 209 -31.72 -9.53 10.30
N ASP A 210 -32.98 -9.43 9.87
CA ASP A 210 -34.07 -10.34 10.24
C ASP A 210 -34.14 -11.59 9.35
N GLN A 211 -33.25 -11.71 8.36
CA GLN A 211 -33.26 -12.82 7.41
C GLN A 211 -32.61 -14.09 7.98
N PRO A 212 -32.97 -15.28 7.44
CA PRO A 212 -32.33 -16.53 7.82
C PRO A 212 -30.83 -16.55 7.45
N MET A 213 -30.07 -17.38 8.17
CA MET A 213 -28.67 -17.67 7.80
C MET A 213 -28.62 -18.52 6.53
N PHE A 214 -27.69 -18.19 5.64
CA PHE A 214 -27.38 -18.97 4.46
C PHE A 214 -26.70 -20.28 4.84
N HIS A 215 -27.28 -21.38 4.37
CA HIS A 215 -26.68 -22.70 4.39
C HIS A 215 -26.66 -23.22 2.96
N PRO A 216 -25.49 -23.53 2.39
CA PRO A 216 -25.41 -23.98 1.00
C PRO A 216 -26.17 -25.29 0.82
N PRO A 217 -27.11 -25.36 -0.14
CA PRO A 217 -27.75 -26.61 -0.53
C PRO A 217 -26.74 -27.72 -0.86
N PRO A 218 -27.06 -29.00 -0.58
CA PRO A 218 -26.17 -30.11 -0.94
C PRO A 218 -26.01 -30.27 -2.46
N ASN A 219 -26.99 -29.81 -3.24
CA ASN A 219 -26.95 -29.86 -4.69
C ASN A 219 -26.45 -28.53 -5.27
N ALA A 220 -25.32 -28.58 -6.00
CA ALA A 220 -24.67 -27.38 -6.50
C ALA A 220 -25.50 -26.56 -7.52
N SER A 221 -26.51 -27.18 -8.12
CA SER A 221 -27.42 -26.56 -9.09
C SER A 221 -28.64 -25.88 -8.45
N THR A 222 -28.86 -26.07 -7.14
CA THR A 222 -30.00 -25.47 -6.44
C THR A 222 -29.70 -24.02 -6.08
N LEU A 223 -30.51 -23.11 -6.61
CA LEU A 223 -30.44 -21.69 -6.29
C LEU A 223 -31.55 -21.34 -5.30
N LEU A 224 -31.18 -20.64 -4.24
CA LEU A 224 -32.14 -20.07 -3.31
C LEU A 224 -32.77 -18.80 -3.90
N ASN A 225 -33.96 -18.45 -3.42
CA ASN A 225 -34.64 -17.18 -3.69
C ASN A 225 -34.86 -16.46 -2.34
N GLY A 226 -34.90 -15.12 -2.35
CA GLY A 226 -34.98 -14.31 -1.13
C GLY A 226 -33.62 -13.84 -0.64
N THR A 227 -33.56 -13.22 0.54
CA THR A 227 -32.32 -12.63 1.08
C THR A 227 -31.83 -13.42 2.28
N PHE A 228 -30.50 -13.50 2.47
CA PHE A 228 -29.92 -14.34 3.52
C PHE A 228 -28.70 -13.69 4.17
N ARG A 229 -28.48 -13.98 5.45
CA ARG A 229 -27.27 -13.60 6.16
C ARG A 229 -26.17 -14.61 5.90
N LEU A 230 -24.99 -14.16 5.49
CA LEU A 230 -23.85 -15.04 5.30
C LEU A 230 -23.11 -15.29 6.64
N PRO A 231 -22.65 -16.52 6.90
CA PRO A 231 -21.75 -16.82 8.02
C PRO A 231 -20.48 -15.97 8.02
N LEU A 232 -19.98 -15.62 9.21
CA LEU A 232 -18.77 -14.79 9.38
C LEU A 232 -17.53 -15.40 8.69
N GLY A 233 -17.48 -16.73 8.57
CA GLY A 233 -16.42 -17.43 7.84
C GLY A 233 -16.27 -17.06 6.36
N TYR A 234 -17.28 -16.44 5.73
CA TYR A 234 -17.15 -15.91 4.37
C TYR A 234 -16.58 -14.49 4.31
N GLN A 235 -16.42 -13.82 5.44
CA GLN A 235 -15.83 -12.49 5.50
C GLN A 235 -15.20 -12.25 6.88
N MET A 236 -14.05 -12.86 7.08
CA MET A 236 -13.30 -12.86 8.34
C MET A 236 -12.55 -11.53 8.48
N ASP A 237 -13.05 -10.63 9.33
CA ASP A 237 -12.35 -9.38 9.64
C ASP A 237 -10.98 -9.66 10.30
N ALA A 238 -9.92 -9.18 9.66
CA ALA A 238 -8.55 -9.24 10.16
C ALA A 238 -8.38 -8.66 11.58
N SER A 239 -9.23 -7.72 12.01
CA SER A 239 -9.19 -7.13 13.35
C SER A 239 -9.39 -8.18 14.45
N TYR A 240 -10.26 -9.18 14.23
CA TYR A 240 -10.47 -10.29 15.18
C TYR A 240 -9.23 -11.15 15.36
N TYR A 241 -8.46 -11.34 14.29
CA TYR A 241 -7.18 -12.02 14.38
C TYR A 241 -6.18 -11.20 15.19
N TYR A 242 -6.07 -9.90 14.97
CA TYR A 242 -5.08 -9.08 15.67
C TYR A 242 -5.28 -9.04 17.18
N LEU A 243 -6.52 -9.16 17.67
CA LEU A 243 -6.81 -9.21 19.10
C LEU A 243 -6.33 -10.52 19.75
N ARG A 244 -6.44 -11.66 19.06
CA ARG A 244 -6.14 -12.99 19.61
C ARG A 244 -4.88 -13.65 19.07
N LEU A 245 -4.27 -13.06 18.03
CA LEU A 245 -3.19 -13.62 17.22
C LEU A 245 -3.46 -15.03 16.65
N ARG A 246 -4.74 -15.42 16.58
CA ARG A 246 -5.22 -16.66 16.00
C ARG A 246 -6.65 -16.49 15.50
N TRP A 247 -6.99 -17.23 14.45
CA TRP A 247 -8.36 -17.27 13.97
C TRP A 247 -9.27 -17.98 14.96
N SER A 248 -10.37 -17.32 15.32
CA SER A 248 -11.39 -17.83 16.23
C SER A 248 -12.76 -17.38 15.70
N VAL A 249 -13.13 -17.88 14.53
CA VAL A 249 -14.39 -17.54 13.87
C VAL A 249 -15.48 -18.49 14.39
N PRO A 250 -16.62 -17.96 14.87
CA PRO A 250 -17.64 -18.77 15.53
C PRO A 250 -18.45 -19.64 14.56
N CYS A 251 -18.54 -19.28 13.27
CA CYS A 251 -19.37 -19.98 12.29
C CYS A 251 -18.88 -19.80 10.85
N GLY A 252 -19.13 -20.81 10.01
CA GLY A 252 -18.84 -20.78 8.57
C GLY A 252 -17.51 -21.43 8.17
N PRO A 253 -17.21 -21.44 6.87
CA PRO A 253 -16.13 -22.26 6.29
C PRO A 253 -14.71 -21.66 6.41
N ASN A 254 -14.52 -20.50 7.02
CA ASN A 254 -13.23 -19.78 7.11
C ASN A 254 -12.55 -19.56 5.75
N SER A 255 -13.29 -18.98 4.80
CA SER A 255 -12.89 -18.91 3.40
C SER A 255 -12.22 -17.61 2.97
N VAL A 256 -12.60 -16.46 3.53
CA VAL A 256 -12.16 -15.15 3.03
C VAL A 256 -11.74 -14.27 4.18
N ILE A 257 -10.54 -13.71 4.09
CA ILE A 257 -10.05 -12.66 5.00
C ILE A 257 -10.39 -11.31 4.37
N THR A 258 -10.97 -10.40 5.16
CA THR A 258 -11.16 -9.00 4.75
C THR A 258 -10.35 -8.08 5.64
N PHE A 259 -9.76 -7.04 5.05
CA PHE A 259 -8.96 -6.06 5.76
C PHE A 259 -9.69 -4.70 5.84
N PRO A 260 -10.80 -4.57 6.58
CA PRO A 260 -11.63 -3.35 6.60
C PRO A 260 -10.97 -2.17 7.32
N GLY A 261 -9.76 -2.37 7.87
CA GLY A 261 -9.02 -1.39 8.65
C GLY A 261 -8.71 -0.10 7.91
N ALA A 262 -8.20 0.86 8.70
CA ALA A 262 -7.84 2.19 8.23
C ALA A 262 -6.93 2.12 6.99
N PRO A 263 -7.00 3.11 6.09
CA PRO A 263 -6.35 3.00 4.80
C PRO A 263 -4.83 2.82 4.82
N TRP A 264 -4.14 3.12 5.92
CA TRP A 264 -2.70 2.93 6.15
C TRP A 264 -2.34 1.59 6.82
N LEU A 265 -3.35 0.80 7.20
CA LEU A 265 -3.25 -0.53 7.82
C LEU A 265 -3.53 -1.65 6.81
N LYS A 266 -3.63 -1.31 5.52
CA LYS A 266 -3.88 -2.29 4.46
C LYS A 266 -2.69 -3.24 4.30
N PRO A 267 -2.94 -4.49 3.89
CA PRO A 267 -1.93 -5.54 3.98
C PRO A 267 -0.81 -5.42 2.94
N TRP A 268 -0.99 -4.61 1.89
CA TRP A 268 -0.02 -4.43 0.81
C TRP A 268 1.14 -3.49 1.15
N TYR A 269 1.09 -2.79 2.29
CA TYR A 269 2.17 -1.90 2.68
C TYR A 269 3.39 -2.65 3.17
N TRP A 270 4.57 -2.16 2.84
CA TRP A 270 5.82 -2.75 3.32
C TRP A 270 5.98 -2.66 4.86
N TRP A 271 5.31 -1.73 5.53
CA TRP A 271 5.31 -1.68 7.00
C TRP A 271 4.25 -2.61 7.62
N SER A 272 3.43 -3.30 6.81
CA SER A 272 2.34 -4.16 7.30
C SER A 272 2.85 -5.27 8.21
N TRP A 273 4.02 -5.84 7.94
CA TRP A 273 4.67 -6.82 8.82
C TRP A 273 5.99 -6.26 9.35
N PRO A 274 6.33 -6.42 10.64
CA PRO A 274 5.63 -7.23 11.64
C PRO A 274 4.42 -6.56 12.30
N VAL A 275 4.12 -5.28 12.05
CA VAL A 275 3.09 -4.50 12.76
C VAL A 275 1.74 -5.24 12.87
N LEU A 276 1.22 -5.68 11.73
CA LEU A 276 -0.01 -6.45 11.53
C LEU A 276 0.34 -7.83 10.94
N PRO A 277 0.41 -8.90 11.76
CA PRO A 277 0.99 -10.17 11.34
C PRO A 277 0.37 -10.79 10.07
N LEU A 278 -0.94 -10.62 9.84
CA LEU A 278 -1.63 -11.12 8.63
C LEU A 278 -1.18 -10.46 7.33
N GLY A 279 -0.53 -9.29 7.37
CA GLY A 279 0.02 -8.66 6.17
C GLY A 279 0.97 -9.59 5.41
N ILE A 280 1.71 -10.45 6.13
CA ILE A 280 2.62 -11.40 5.49
C ILE A 280 1.89 -12.44 4.63
N GLN A 281 0.66 -12.81 5.00
CA GLN A 281 -0.14 -13.78 4.23
C GLN A 281 -0.55 -13.20 2.88
N TRP A 282 -0.94 -11.92 2.85
CA TRP A 282 -1.21 -11.22 1.61
C TRP A 282 0.05 -11.09 0.74
N HIS A 283 1.19 -10.73 1.34
CA HIS A 283 2.47 -10.62 0.62
C HIS A 283 2.98 -11.97 0.09
N HIS A 284 2.67 -13.08 0.77
CA HIS A 284 2.92 -14.44 0.30
C HIS A 284 2.09 -14.75 -0.96
N GLN A 285 0.80 -14.44 -0.94
CA GLN A 285 -0.07 -14.61 -2.11
C GLN A 285 0.42 -13.78 -3.29
N ARG A 286 0.80 -12.53 -3.03
CA ARG A 286 1.37 -11.67 -4.07
C ARG A 286 2.65 -12.23 -4.66
N LEU A 287 3.57 -12.73 -3.82
CA LEU A 287 4.84 -13.28 -4.28
C LEU A 287 4.63 -14.45 -5.25
N GLN A 288 3.63 -15.30 -4.98
CA GLN A 288 3.30 -16.46 -5.81
C GLN A 288 2.59 -16.10 -7.12
N THR A 289 1.81 -15.01 -7.14
CA THR A 289 0.95 -14.65 -8.26
C THR A 289 1.53 -13.58 -9.17
N LEU A 290 1.81 -12.39 -8.63
CA LEU A 290 2.22 -11.19 -9.38
C LEU A 290 3.72 -10.90 -9.23
N GLY A 291 4.29 -11.18 -8.06
CA GLY A 291 5.65 -10.80 -7.69
C GLY A 291 5.80 -9.30 -7.42
N TYR A 292 7.07 -8.85 -7.46
CA TYR A 292 7.47 -7.46 -7.16
C TYR A 292 8.35 -6.85 -8.27
N ARG A 293 8.32 -7.42 -9.49
CA ARG A 293 9.23 -7.02 -10.58
C ARG A 293 9.10 -5.56 -10.98
N SER A 294 7.89 -5.00 -10.92
CA SER A 294 7.61 -3.59 -11.22
C SER A 294 8.35 -2.61 -10.30
N GLU A 295 8.47 -2.95 -9.02
CA GLU A 295 9.09 -2.08 -8.01
C GLU A 295 10.60 -2.32 -7.85
N MET A 296 11.13 -3.46 -8.32
CA MET A 296 12.54 -3.81 -8.15
C MET A 296 13.54 -2.79 -8.71
N PRO A 297 13.34 -2.17 -9.89
CA PRO A 297 14.27 -1.15 -10.38
C PRO A 297 14.47 -0.01 -9.40
N LEU A 298 13.39 0.47 -8.79
CA LEU A 298 13.44 1.56 -7.81
C LEU A 298 14.12 1.12 -6.51
N VAL A 299 13.85 -0.10 -6.03
CA VAL A 299 14.53 -0.68 -4.87
C VAL A 299 16.04 -0.80 -5.10
N LEU A 300 16.46 -1.25 -6.28
CA LEU A 300 17.88 -1.37 -6.64
C LEU A 300 18.56 0.00 -6.73
N ILE A 301 17.92 0.99 -7.37
CA ILE A 301 18.45 2.35 -7.45
C ILE A 301 18.63 2.95 -6.05
N GLN A 302 17.62 2.83 -5.18
CA GLN A 302 17.69 3.33 -3.80
C GLN A 302 18.80 2.63 -3.02
N THR A 303 18.93 1.31 -3.14
CA THR A 303 19.99 0.53 -2.48
C THR A 303 21.37 1.01 -2.93
N MET A 304 21.59 1.16 -4.24
CA MET A 304 22.88 1.63 -4.77
C MET A 304 23.20 3.06 -4.33
N LEU A 305 22.19 3.94 -4.31
CA LEU A 305 22.35 5.32 -3.83
C LEU A 305 22.79 5.35 -2.37
N TYR A 306 22.10 4.62 -1.49
CA TYR A 306 22.43 4.58 -0.06
C TYR A 306 23.80 3.95 0.22
N LEU A 307 24.15 2.87 -0.47
CA LEU A 307 25.49 2.27 -0.39
C LEU A 307 26.57 3.24 -0.89
N GLY A 308 26.31 3.94 -2.00
CA GLY A 308 27.20 4.97 -2.52
C GLY A 308 27.45 6.10 -1.53
N ILE A 309 26.41 6.58 -0.82
CA ILE A 309 26.55 7.58 0.25
C ILE A 309 27.47 7.06 1.36
N ILE A 310 27.25 5.82 1.82
CA ILE A 310 28.07 5.21 2.87
C ILE A 310 29.54 5.07 2.43
N ILE A 311 29.79 4.63 1.19
CA ILE A 311 31.15 4.48 0.63
C ILE A 311 31.86 5.83 0.53
N VAL A 312 31.19 6.88 0.03
CA VAL A 312 31.77 8.22 -0.09
C VAL A 312 32.12 8.80 1.29
N LEU A 313 31.26 8.61 2.28
CA LEU A 313 31.51 9.09 3.65
C LEU A 313 32.66 8.32 4.32
N THR A 314 32.69 7.00 4.19
CA THR A 314 33.76 6.16 4.78
C THR A 314 35.13 6.44 4.16
N THR A 315 35.20 6.66 2.84
CA THR A 315 36.45 7.04 2.15
C THR A 315 36.92 8.45 2.52
N ARG A 316 36.00 9.41 2.70
CA ARG A 316 36.33 10.76 3.19
C ARG A 316 36.72 10.78 4.67
N LEU A 317 36.20 9.89 5.50
CA LEU A 317 36.65 9.77 6.90
C LEU A 317 38.07 9.20 7.02
N GLY A 318 38.52 8.39 6.05
CA GLY A 318 39.90 7.89 5.96
C GLY A 318 40.92 8.96 5.54
N GLY A 319 40.47 10.04 4.88
CA GLY A 319 41.29 11.19 4.51
C GLY A 319 40.81 12.44 5.26
N ARG A 320 41.42 12.73 6.43
CA ARG A 320 41.14 13.91 7.26
C ARG A 320 40.65 15.10 6.43
N PRO A 321 39.39 15.54 6.53
CA PRO A 321 38.98 16.77 5.88
C PRO A 321 39.62 17.92 6.65
N LYS A 322 40.61 18.58 6.04
CA LYS A 322 40.95 19.96 6.40
C LYS A 322 39.69 20.77 6.12
N LEU A 323 39.01 21.19 7.19
CA LEU A 323 37.84 22.04 7.11
C LEU A 323 38.25 23.35 6.42
N CYS A 324 37.80 23.55 5.18
CA CYS A 324 37.97 24.84 4.50
C CYS A 324 37.14 25.88 5.27
N HIS A 325 37.84 26.80 5.92
CA HIS A 325 37.26 27.99 6.54
C HIS A 325 36.50 28.80 5.49
N TRP A 326 35.19 28.98 5.69
CA TRP A 326 34.46 30.08 5.08
C TRP A 326 34.68 31.31 5.97
N GLY A 327 35.60 32.18 5.55
CA GLY A 327 35.75 33.51 6.16
C GLY A 327 34.55 34.36 5.76
N ALA A 328 33.69 34.67 6.74
CA ALA A 328 32.69 35.72 6.60
C ALA A 328 32.91 36.74 7.72
N ALA A 329 33.07 37.99 7.30
CA ALA A 329 33.46 39.11 8.11
C ALA A 329 32.40 39.52 9.15
N ASP A 330 32.95 40.13 10.20
CA ASP A 330 32.38 40.80 11.36
C ASP A 330 31.09 41.59 11.11
N HIS A 331 29.99 41.25 11.80
CA HIS A 331 29.09 42.23 12.44
C HIS A 331 28.02 41.62 13.40
N ARG A 332 28.04 42.09 14.66
CA ARG A 332 26.94 42.15 15.66
C ARG A 332 26.59 40.90 16.48
N ILE A 333 26.80 41.02 17.79
CA ILE A 333 26.54 40.06 18.87
C ILE A 333 25.07 39.58 18.96
N ASN A 334 24.09 40.33 18.43
CA ASN A 334 22.68 39.90 18.37
C ASN A 334 22.34 39.02 17.14
N VAL A 335 23.14 39.08 16.06
CA VAL A 335 22.99 38.24 14.87
C VAL A 335 23.51 36.83 15.14
N ALA A 336 24.55 36.72 15.98
CA ALA A 336 25.16 35.45 16.38
C ALA A 336 24.15 34.51 17.09
N ILE A 337 23.29 35.02 18.00
CA ILE A 337 22.31 34.18 18.74
C ILE A 337 21.23 33.62 17.81
N ILE A 338 20.74 34.43 16.86
CA ILE A 338 19.73 34.04 15.86
C ILE A 338 20.33 33.00 14.89
N GLN A 339 21.56 33.23 14.43
CA GLN A 339 22.29 32.32 13.54
C GLN A 339 22.62 30.99 14.24
N THR A 340 22.94 31.02 15.54
CA THR A 340 23.19 29.85 16.40
C THR A 340 21.94 29.01 16.62
N SER A 341 20.79 29.67 16.85
CA SER A 341 19.50 28.98 17.02
C SER A 341 19.03 28.36 15.71
N CYS A 342 19.28 29.04 14.58
CA CYS A 342 19.02 28.54 13.24
C CYS A 342 19.84 27.28 12.93
N LEU A 343 21.15 27.26 13.20
CA LEU A 343 21.99 26.09 12.96
C LEU A 343 21.55 24.87 13.77
N LYS A 344 21.18 25.06 15.04
CA LYS A 344 20.61 23.97 15.87
C LYS A 344 19.32 23.43 15.28
N ALA A 345 18.42 24.32 14.84
CA ALA A 345 17.17 23.92 14.21
C ALA A 345 17.42 23.14 12.90
N ILE A 346 18.36 23.59 12.07
CA ILE A 346 18.76 22.91 10.83
C ILE A 346 19.35 21.53 11.14
N ALA A 347 20.21 21.38 12.15
CA ALA A 347 20.77 20.09 12.52
C ALA A 347 19.70 19.10 13.01
N ILE A 348 18.78 19.54 13.86
CA ILE A 348 17.66 18.73 14.34
C ILE A 348 16.74 18.35 13.17
N PHE A 349 16.44 19.30 12.28
CA PHE A 349 15.64 19.04 11.09
C PHE A 349 16.32 18.05 10.15
N SER A 350 17.65 18.15 9.97
CA SER A 350 18.43 17.20 9.17
C SER A 350 18.36 15.79 9.74
N ILE A 351 18.44 15.63 11.06
CA ILE A 351 18.23 14.33 11.72
C ILE A 351 16.80 13.85 11.47
N LEU A 352 15.79 14.69 11.66
CA LEU A 352 14.39 14.29 11.43
C LEU A 352 14.17 13.83 9.98
N VAL A 353 14.67 14.59 9.01
CA VAL A 353 14.61 14.26 7.57
C VAL A 353 15.30 12.93 7.27
N SER A 354 16.41 12.62 7.94
CA SER A 354 17.11 11.34 7.73
C SER A 354 16.25 10.12 8.07
N TYR A 355 15.31 10.24 9.02
CA TYR A 355 14.41 9.15 9.41
C TYR A 355 13.06 9.18 8.67
N THR A 356 12.58 10.34 8.23
CA THR A 356 11.28 10.46 7.54
C THR A 356 11.40 10.27 6.03
N LEU A 357 12.46 10.77 5.40
CA LEU A 357 12.62 10.73 3.95
C LEU A 357 12.64 9.30 3.37
N PRO A 358 13.37 8.32 3.93
CA PRO A 358 13.33 6.95 3.42
C PRO A 358 11.92 6.36 3.42
N CYS A 359 11.11 6.63 4.45
CA CYS A 359 9.74 6.13 4.55
C CYS A 359 8.86 6.62 3.38
N LEU A 360 9.06 7.86 2.94
CA LEU A 360 8.30 8.48 1.84
C LEU A 360 8.78 8.04 0.45
N LEU A 361 10.04 7.65 0.31
CA LEU A 361 10.64 7.26 -0.97
C LEU A 361 10.43 5.79 -1.30
N ILE A 362 10.30 4.94 -0.28
CA ILE A 362 10.13 3.50 -0.49
C ILE A 362 8.77 3.23 -1.14
N PRO A 363 8.72 2.47 -2.25
CA PRO A 363 7.44 2.15 -2.87
C PRO A 363 6.55 1.39 -1.88
N HIS A 364 5.34 1.88 -1.68
CA HIS A 364 4.42 1.38 -0.65
C HIS A 364 4.18 -0.12 -0.74
N THR A 365 4.10 -0.65 -1.95
CA THR A 365 3.66 -2.01 -2.24
C THR A 365 4.77 -3.06 -2.13
N ILE A 366 6.01 -2.74 -1.74
CA ILE A 366 7.08 -3.77 -1.71
C ILE A 366 6.94 -4.78 -0.55
N HIS A 367 7.66 -5.89 -0.65
CA HIS A 367 7.67 -6.90 0.40
C HIS A 367 8.17 -6.33 1.74
N PRO A 368 7.56 -6.65 2.90
CA PRO A 368 7.88 -6.01 4.17
C PRO A 368 9.33 -6.11 4.61
N ILE A 369 9.94 -7.29 4.45
CA ILE A 369 11.36 -7.51 4.75
C ILE A 369 12.26 -6.57 3.91
N LEU A 370 11.94 -6.39 2.62
CA LEU A 370 12.69 -5.49 1.75
C LEU A 370 12.45 -4.03 2.13
N GLY A 371 11.23 -3.65 2.48
CA GLY A 371 10.90 -2.30 2.93
C GLY A 371 11.61 -1.91 4.22
N TRP A 372 11.57 -2.74 5.25
CA TRP A 372 12.31 -2.47 6.48
C TRP A 372 13.83 -2.46 6.26
N ALA A 373 14.37 -3.38 5.45
CA ALA A 373 15.80 -3.37 5.13
C ALA A 373 16.21 -2.07 4.41
N LEU A 374 15.41 -1.63 3.43
CA LEU A 374 15.67 -0.41 2.67
C LEU A 374 15.50 0.85 3.53
N TYR A 375 14.50 0.85 4.43
CA TYR A 375 14.29 1.91 5.41
C TYR A 375 15.47 2.05 6.37
N LEU A 376 15.93 0.92 6.94
CA LEU A 376 17.05 0.91 7.87
C LEU A 376 18.36 1.30 7.16
N LEU A 377 18.57 0.87 5.92
CA LEU A 377 19.73 1.26 5.12
C LEU A 377 19.70 2.76 4.78
N GLY A 378 18.56 3.27 4.31
CA GLY A 378 18.39 4.67 3.94
C GLY A 378 18.52 5.61 5.13
N SER A 379 17.85 5.29 6.25
CA SER A 379 17.93 6.10 7.48
C SER A 379 19.33 6.11 8.07
N PHE A 380 20.05 4.98 8.03
CA PHE A 380 21.46 4.92 8.42
C PHE A 380 22.35 5.78 7.50
N ALA A 381 22.22 5.62 6.17
CA ALA A 381 23.03 6.38 5.21
C ALA A 381 22.84 7.90 5.36
N LEU A 382 21.60 8.36 5.48
CA LEU A 382 21.27 9.79 5.67
C LEU A 382 21.68 10.29 7.06
N SER A 383 21.55 9.47 8.10
CA SER A 383 22.05 9.81 9.44
C SER A 383 23.56 9.99 9.44
N CYS A 384 24.31 9.16 8.70
CA CYS A 384 25.76 9.32 8.53
C CYS A 384 26.13 10.66 7.86
N VAL A 385 25.31 11.15 6.92
CA VAL A 385 25.49 12.49 6.34
C VAL A 385 25.32 13.56 7.42
N ALA A 386 24.22 13.53 8.19
CA ALA A 386 23.98 14.50 9.26
C ALA A 386 25.09 14.47 10.33
N ILE A 387 25.54 13.28 10.71
CA ILE A 387 26.66 13.06 11.64
C ILE A 387 27.93 13.72 11.11
N SER A 388 28.24 13.52 9.82
CA SER A 388 29.47 14.02 9.22
C SER A 388 29.46 15.55 9.03
N VAL A 389 28.30 16.11 8.66
CA VAL A 389 28.14 17.57 8.42
C VAL A 389 28.19 18.36 9.72
N PHE A 390 27.51 17.89 10.77
CA PHE A 390 27.40 18.61 12.04
C PHE A 390 28.36 18.10 13.14
N VAL A 391 29.22 17.12 12.81
CA VAL A 391 30.19 16.49 13.72
C VAL A 391 29.51 15.99 15.01
N LEU A 392 28.41 15.25 14.83
CA LEU A 392 27.58 14.79 15.93
C LEU A 392 28.06 13.45 16.50
N PRO A 393 27.79 13.15 17.78
CA PRO A 393 28.05 11.83 18.34
C PRO A 393 27.20 10.77 17.64
N MET A 394 27.85 9.90 16.86
CA MET A 394 27.20 8.85 16.05
C MET A 394 26.20 8.01 16.86
N VAL A 395 26.61 7.53 18.04
CA VAL A 395 25.77 6.71 18.90
C VAL A 395 24.46 7.43 19.25
N ALA A 396 24.52 8.73 19.56
CA ALA A 396 23.33 9.48 19.97
C ALA A 396 22.35 9.71 18.80
N VAL A 397 22.87 9.95 17.58
CA VAL A 397 22.03 10.11 16.38
C VAL A 397 21.43 8.79 15.91
N LEU A 398 22.12 7.66 16.13
CA LEU A 398 21.66 6.32 15.78
C LEU A 398 20.86 5.61 16.88
N THR A 399 20.67 6.23 18.05
CA THR A 399 19.81 5.66 19.10
C THR A 399 18.40 5.37 18.60
N PRO A 400 17.68 6.28 17.88
CA PRO A 400 16.37 5.95 17.33
C PRO A 400 16.40 4.76 16.36
N TRP A 401 17.45 4.65 15.54
CA TRP A 401 17.64 3.51 14.63
C TRP A 401 17.72 2.17 15.37
N LEU A 402 18.51 2.10 16.46
CA LEU A 402 18.57 0.92 17.34
C LEU A 402 17.22 0.65 18.00
N GLY A 403 16.53 1.72 18.42
CA GLY A 403 15.20 1.67 18.99
C GLY A 403 14.18 1.01 18.06
N ILE A 404 14.18 1.41 16.79
CA ILE A 404 13.31 0.86 15.75
C ILE A 404 13.59 -0.63 15.53
N ILE A 405 14.86 -1.03 15.45
CA ILE A 405 15.21 -2.46 15.30
C ILE A 405 14.70 -3.28 16.49
N GLY A 406 14.95 -2.83 17.72
CA GLY A 406 14.45 -3.53 18.88
C GLY A 406 12.91 -3.59 18.91
N ALA A 407 12.22 -2.51 18.51
CA ALA A 407 10.76 -2.51 18.40
C ALA A 407 10.26 -3.53 17.34
N LEU A 408 10.94 -3.63 16.20
CA LEU A 408 10.63 -4.62 15.17
C LEU A 408 10.83 -6.05 15.68
N LEU A 409 11.89 -6.32 16.44
CA LEU A 409 12.14 -7.62 17.05
C LEU A 409 11.06 -7.97 18.08
N VAL A 410 10.70 -7.02 18.94
CA VAL A 410 9.59 -7.19 19.90
C VAL A 410 8.29 -7.45 19.16
N MET A 411 7.98 -6.72 18.08
CA MET A 411 6.78 -6.95 17.28
C MET A 411 6.77 -8.29 16.55
N ALA A 412 7.92 -8.75 16.05
CA ALA A 412 8.06 -9.99 15.28
C ALA A 412 8.13 -11.25 16.17
N TYR A 413 8.26 -11.08 17.49
CA TYR A 413 8.38 -12.18 18.42
C TYR A 413 7.11 -13.07 18.39
N PRO A 414 7.24 -14.40 18.19
CA PRO A 414 6.09 -15.26 17.90
C PRO A 414 5.34 -15.77 19.14
N TRP A 415 5.86 -15.60 20.36
CA TRP A 415 5.33 -16.25 21.57
C TRP A 415 4.40 -15.35 22.39
N TYR A 416 3.65 -14.46 21.75
CA TYR A 416 2.59 -13.74 22.44
C TYR A 416 1.32 -14.58 22.51
N ASP A 417 0.74 -14.68 23.71
CA ASP A 417 -0.52 -15.40 23.92
C ASP A 417 -1.68 -14.74 23.17
N ASP A 418 -1.70 -13.40 23.13
CA ASP A 418 -2.70 -12.62 22.40
C ASP A 418 -2.15 -11.25 21.95
N GLY A 419 -2.98 -10.51 21.23
CA GLY A 419 -2.63 -9.19 20.69
C GLY A 419 -2.48 -8.11 21.74
N VAL A 420 -3.15 -8.25 22.89
CA VAL A 420 -3.09 -7.29 23.99
C VAL A 420 -1.75 -7.42 24.71
N VAL A 421 -1.32 -8.63 25.03
CA VAL A 421 0.01 -8.90 25.62
C VAL A 421 1.12 -8.41 24.70
N ARG A 422 0.96 -8.63 23.38
CA ARG A 422 1.87 -8.09 22.36
C ARG A 422 1.93 -6.56 22.39
N ALA A 423 0.78 -5.89 22.41
CA ALA A 423 0.72 -4.43 22.47
C ALA A 423 1.34 -3.87 23.77
N LEU A 424 1.07 -4.50 24.91
CA LEU A 424 1.68 -4.14 26.19
C LEU A 424 3.19 -4.34 26.20
N SER A 425 3.70 -5.38 25.53
CA SER A 425 5.14 -5.64 25.42
C SER A 425 5.84 -4.57 24.56
N ILE A 426 5.20 -4.13 23.47
CA ILE A 426 5.69 -3.01 22.65
C ILE A 426 5.71 -1.72 23.47
N PHE A 427 4.64 -1.45 24.22
CA PHE A 427 4.57 -0.30 25.11
C PHE A 427 5.65 -0.34 26.20
N GLY A 428 5.85 -1.50 26.84
CA GLY A 428 6.90 -1.72 27.83
C GLY A 428 8.30 -1.51 27.25
N TYR A 429 8.55 -2.00 26.03
CA TYR A 429 9.80 -1.72 25.31
C TYR A 429 9.99 -0.22 25.07
N ALA A 430 8.97 0.47 24.54
CA ALA A 430 9.04 1.91 24.27
C ALA A 430 9.29 2.72 25.56
N PHE A 431 8.62 2.35 26.66
CA PHE A 431 8.83 2.94 27.97
C PHE A 431 10.27 2.77 28.46
N CYS A 432 10.80 1.54 28.40
CA CYS A 432 12.19 1.23 28.80
C CYS A 432 13.23 1.89 27.89
N PHE A 433 12.92 2.10 26.61
CA PHE A 433 13.83 2.73 25.65
C PHE A 433 13.81 4.26 25.73
N SER A 434 12.73 4.85 26.25
CA SER A 434 12.56 6.31 26.33
C SER A 434 13.68 7.08 27.08
N PRO A 435 14.27 6.58 28.19
CA PRO A 435 15.37 7.28 28.86
C PRO A 435 16.65 7.31 28.00
N LEU A 436 16.90 6.25 27.23
CA LEU A 436 18.04 6.19 26.32
C LEU A 436 17.91 7.21 25.19
N LEU A 437 16.70 7.36 24.64
CA LEU A 437 16.37 8.42 23.67
C LEU A 437 16.58 9.80 24.28
N TRP A 438 16.07 10.03 25.50
CA TRP A 438 16.23 11.32 26.19
C TRP A 438 17.70 11.70 26.41
N ILE A 439 18.51 10.76 26.92
CA ILE A 439 19.96 10.97 27.11
C ILE A 439 20.63 11.27 25.77
N SER A 440 20.24 10.58 24.70
CA SER A 440 20.80 10.78 23.36
C SER A 440 20.45 12.16 22.80
N MET A 441 19.21 12.63 22.98
CA MET A 441 18.80 13.99 22.64
C MET A 441 19.61 15.04 23.41
N GLY A 442 19.83 14.82 24.72
CA GLY A 442 20.69 15.67 25.54
C GLY A 442 22.13 15.73 25.02
N LYS A 443 22.71 14.57 24.63
CA LYS A 443 24.05 14.50 24.03
C LYS A 443 24.14 15.26 22.71
N ILE A 444 23.15 15.14 21.82
CA ILE A 444 23.09 15.90 20.57
C ILE A 444 23.05 17.40 20.87
N GLY A 445 22.17 17.82 21.79
CA GLY A 445 22.07 19.23 22.19
C GLY A 445 23.37 19.80 22.77
N SER A 446 24.06 19.02 23.62
CA SER A 446 25.36 19.41 24.19
C SER A 446 26.47 19.50 23.13
N SER A 447 26.52 18.54 22.18
CA SER A 447 27.52 18.53 21.11
C SER A 447 27.34 19.72 20.17
N LEU A 448 26.09 20.04 19.80
CA LEU A 448 25.79 21.21 18.99
C LEU A 448 26.21 22.49 19.69
N ARG A 449 25.97 22.60 21.00
CA ARG A 449 26.42 23.75 21.80
C ARG A 449 27.95 23.90 21.81
N ILE A 450 28.69 22.80 22.01
CA ILE A 450 30.16 22.82 22.05
C ILE A 450 30.76 23.17 20.68
N SER A 451 30.23 22.59 19.60
CA SER A 451 30.69 22.92 18.23
C SER A 451 30.48 24.41 17.91
N LEU A 452 29.37 24.99 18.36
CA LEU A 452 29.06 26.41 18.21
C LEU A 452 29.97 27.33 19.06
N GLU A 453 30.25 26.96 20.31
CA GLU A 453 31.18 27.69 21.18
C GLU A 453 32.62 27.66 20.61
N ARG A 454 33.01 26.56 19.97
CA ARG A 454 34.32 26.41 19.31
C ARG A 454 34.46 27.35 18.10
N GLU A 455 33.45 27.48 17.26
CA GLU A 455 33.46 28.42 16.12
C GLU A 455 33.49 29.88 16.58
N ALA A 456 32.80 30.23 17.66
CA ALA A 456 32.85 31.57 18.25
C ALA A 456 34.25 31.94 18.80
N LEU A 457 35.01 30.95 19.29
CA LEU A 457 36.37 31.11 19.82
C LEU A 457 37.47 31.25 18.75
N PHE A 458 37.20 30.89 17.48
CA PHE A 458 38.17 30.98 16.38
C PHE A 458 38.06 32.29 15.56
N LEU A 459 37.22 33.24 15.97
CA LEU A 459 37.25 34.62 15.46
C LEU A 459 38.50 35.35 16.03
N PRO A 460 39.41 35.88 15.20
CA PRO A 460 40.65 36.45 15.69
C PRO A 460 40.42 37.77 16.43
N THR A 461 40.56 37.76 17.75
CA THR A 461 40.86 38.96 18.55
C THR A 461 42.25 39.47 18.18
N ARG A 462 42.34 40.37 17.19
CA ARG A 462 43.48 41.28 17.04
C ARG A 462 43.01 42.68 17.38
N LEU A 463 43.31 43.14 18.59
CA LEU A 463 43.44 44.55 18.95
C LEU A 463 43.95 44.65 20.39
N THR A 464 45.27 44.61 20.56
CA THR A 464 46.04 45.33 21.59
C THR A 464 47.51 45.01 21.35
N ASP A 465 48.17 45.81 20.52
CA ASP A 465 49.57 46.21 20.69
C ASP A 465 49.91 47.29 19.65
N SER A 466 49.59 48.53 20.00
CA SER A 466 50.23 49.71 19.43
C SER A 466 49.96 50.91 20.34
N THR A 467 50.80 51.11 21.35
CA THR A 467 51.02 52.43 21.96
C THR A 467 52.38 52.40 22.67
N GLN A 468 53.44 52.72 21.93
CA GLN A 468 54.65 53.31 22.51
C GLN A 468 54.46 54.85 22.48
N PRO A 469 54.80 55.58 23.56
CA PRO A 469 54.73 57.04 23.58
C PRO A 469 56.09 57.65 23.18
N ASP A 470 56.11 58.47 22.14
CA ASP A 470 57.24 59.36 21.85
C ASP A 470 57.20 60.56 22.79
N HIS A 471 58.17 60.60 23.71
CA HIS A 471 58.56 61.82 24.43
C HIS A 471 59.70 62.50 23.66
N ALA A 472 59.43 63.65 23.06
CA ALA A 472 60.47 64.59 22.63
C ALA A 472 60.23 65.94 23.32
N SER A 473 61.16 66.29 24.20
CA SER A 473 61.24 67.54 24.96
C SER A 473 61.72 68.71 24.11
N ASN A 474 61.08 69.87 24.28
CA ASN A 474 61.51 71.19 23.79
C ASN A 474 62.97 71.55 24.17
N LYS A 475 63.71 72.20 23.26
CA LYS A 475 64.35 73.52 23.50
C LYS A 475 65.04 74.11 22.25
N PHE A 476 64.86 75.43 22.12
CA PHE A 476 65.47 76.42 21.23
C PHE A 476 67.02 76.45 21.29
N PHE A 477 67.68 76.63 20.14
CA PHE A 477 68.39 77.86 19.74
C PHE A 477 68.65 77.86 18.23
#